data_AF-A0A7X7LH36-F1
#
_entry.id   AF-A0A7X7LH36-F1
#
_cell.length_a   1.000
_cell.length_b   1.000
_cell.length_c   1.000
_cell.angle_alpha   90.00
_cell.angle_beta   90.00
_cell.angle_gamma   90.00
#
_symmetry.space_group_name_H-M   'P 1'
#
loop_
_entity.id
_entity.type
_entity.pdbx_description
1 polymer ?
#
loop_
_entity_poly.entity_id
_entity_poly.type
_entity_poly.pdbx_seq_one_letter_code
_entity_poly.pdbx_strand_id
1 'polypeptide(L)'
;NFKANNRKTRKIVWLLIIILLAYTVLKAQYTTQILFFFLTMLLSFISVNKYKNQRITIIVMISVLVLIPALLNENTIRMIGLSFDSDLVSSRIIDLADTVGEGDYFDESTHSSRRLGRIPFLITQFLNSPIYGGGESTGHVFWLDHLSLYGIIGTLPFIFILTSVYNSIKLLISSRFFYFQAAFISFIMLGFIKNSGNREQYIVMFFALPASLFLYKNSLSRSNK
;
A
#
# COMPACT_ATOMS: atom_id res chain seq x y z
N ASN A 1 -0.74 -41.08 6.57
CA ASN A 1 0.25 -40.19 7.20
C ASN A 1 1.10 -39.32 6.26
N PHE A 2 1.40 -39.74 5.02
CA PHE A 2 2.23 -38.94 4.08
C PHE A 2 1.63 -37.59 3.64
N LYS A 3 0.31 -37.52 3.37
CA LYS A 3 -0.38 -36.26 3.00
C LYS A 3 -0.41 -35.21 4.12
N ALA A 4 -0.44 -35.63 5.38
CA ALA A 4 -0.47 -34.72 6.53
C ALA A 4 0.91 -34.10 6.81
N ASN A 5 1.97 -34.89 6.65
CA ASN A 5 3.36 -34.42 6.82
C ASN A 5 3.72 -33.36 5.76
N ASN A 6 3.25 -33.56 4.52
CA ASN A 6 3.49 -32.62 3.42
C ASN A 6 2.75 -31.28 3.61
N ARG A 7 1.54 -31.28 4.20
CA ARG A 7 0.80 -30.04 4.54
C ARG A 7 1.47 -29.24 5.66
N LYS A 8 1.94 -29.91 6.72
CA LYS A 8 2.66 -29.23 7.82
C LYS A 8 3.98 -28.61 7.33
N THR A 9 4.76 -29.37 6.57
CA THR A 9 6.00 -28.90 5.95
C THR A 9 5.75 -27.69 5.06
N ARG A 10 4.72 -27.74 4.19
CA ARG A 10 4.37 -26.60 3.32
C ARG A 10 3.98 -25.35 4.10
N LYS A 11 3.25 -25.48 5.22
CA LYS A 11 2.91 -24.35 6.10
C LYS A 11 4.16 -23.71 6.70
N ILE A 12 5.10 -24.53 7.18
CA ILE A 12 6.37 -24.04 7.74
C ILE A 12 7.18 -23.31 6.67
N VAL A 13 7.28 -23.85 5.46
CA VAL A 13 7.97 -23.19 4.33
C VAL A 13 7.34 -21.83 4.02
N TRP A 14 6.01 -21.73 3.93
CA TRP A 14 5.34 -20.44 3.70
C TRP A 14 5.58 -19.44 4.84
N LEU A 15 5.59 -19.91 6.09
CA LEU A 15 5.88 -19.07 7.24
C LEU A 15 7.34 -18.55 7.21
N LEU A 16 8.30 -19.39 6.84
CA LEU A 16 9.70 -19.00 6.65
C LEU A 16 9.84 -17.96 5.52
N ILE A 17 9.14 -18.16 4.40
CA ILE A 17 9.12 -17.18 3.29
C ILE A 17 8.58 -15.83 3.78
N ILE A 18 7.47 -15.83 4.55
CA ILE A 18 6.90 -14.60 5.11
C ILE A 18 7.91 -13.90 6.04
N ILE A 19 8.58 -14.64 6.91
CA ILE A 19 9.58 -14.09 7.83
C ILE A 19 10.77 -13.50 7.06
N LEU A 20 11.27 -14.20 6.03
CA LEU A 20 12.35 -13.71 5.18
C LEU A 20 11.95 -12.44 4.44
N LEU A 21 10.75 -12.40 3.85
CA LEU A 21 10.23 -11.20 3.20
C LEU A 21 10.12 -10.04 4.19
N ALA A 22 9.53 -10.25 5.37
CA ALA A 22 9.46 -9.23 6.41
C ALA A 22 10.85 -8.73 6.82
N TYR A 23 11.82 -9.62 7.01
CA TYR A 23 13.21 -9.29 7.33
C TYR A 23 13.88 -8.44 6.24
N THR A 24 13.71 -8.81 4.96
CA THR A 24 14.28 -8.03 3.84
C THR A 24 13.68 -6.63 3.76
N VAL A 25 12.38 -6.49 3.98
CA VAL A 25 11.71 -5.18 3.97
C VAL A 25 12.14 -4.32 5.17
N LEU A 26 12.34 -4.93 6.35
CA LEU A 26 12.92 -4.26 7.53
C LEU A 26 14.34 -3.75 7.25
N LYS A 27 15.19 -4.59 6.66
CA LYS A 27 16.55 -4.21 6.24
C LYS A 27 16.54 -3.09 5.19
N ALA A 28 15.56 -3.09 4.28
CA ALA A 28 15.42 -2.07 3.24
C ALA A 28 14.83 -0.74 3.76
N GLN A 29 14.51 -0.62 5.06
CA GLN A 29 13.92 0.59 5.67
C GLN A 29 12.65 1.08 4.94
N TYR A 30 11.90 0.15 4.37
CA TYR A 30 10.67 0.42 3.64
C TYR A 30 9.46 0.47 4.57
N THR A 31 9.48 1.43 5.49
CA THR A 31 8.50 1.59 6.58
C THR A 31 7.05 1.59 6.08
N THR A 32 6.77 2.29 4.98
CA THR A 32 5.42 2.31 4.37
C THR A 32 5.00 0.92 3.91
N GLN A 33 5.89 0.17 3.25
CA GLN A 33 5.55 -1.18 2.78
C GLN A 33 5.37 -2.18 3.92
N ILE A 34 6.06 -2.00 5.05
CA ILE A 34 5.85 -2.80 6.27
C ILE A 34 4.47 -2.54 6.86
N LEU A 35 4.09 -1.26 6.99
CA LEU A 35 2.77 -0.88 7.47
C LEU A 35 1.67 -1.50 6.62
N PHE A 36 1.77 -1.35 5.30
CA PHE A 36 0.83 -1.96 4.36
C PHE A 36 0.85 -3.49 4.46
N PHE A 37 2.01 -4.14 4.56
CA PHE A 37 2.10 -5.59 4.72
C PHE A 37 1.31 -6.09 5.94
N PHE A 38 1.55 -5.52 7.13
CA PHE A 38 0.85 -5.94 8.35
C PHE A 38 -0.64 -5.63 8.30
N LEU A 39 -1.00 -4.46 7.78
CA LEU A 39 -2.39 -4.03 7.67
C LEU A 39 -3.16 -4.91 6.66
N THR A 40 -2.62 -5.17 5.47
CA THR A 40 -3.21 -6.13 4.51
C THR A 40 -3.30 -7.54 5.09
N MET A 41 -2.28 -7.98 5.84
CA MET A 41 -2.27 -9.29 6.51
C MET A 41 -3.40 -9.39 7.54
N LEU A 42 -3.54 -8.42 8.44
CA LEU A 42 -4.63 -8.37 9.43
C LEU A 42 -6.00 -8.37 8.75
N LEU A 43 -6.15 -7.55 7.71
CA LEU A 43 -7.38 -7.47 6.93
C LEU A 43 -7.71 -8.78 6.22
N SER A 44 -6.70 -9.52 5.77
CA SER A 44 -6.89 -10.84 5.16
C SER A 44 -7.49 -11.86 6.13
N PHE A 45 -7.18 -11.76 7.43
CA PHE A 45 -7.80 -12.58 8.48
C PHE A 45 -9.24 -12.14 8.80
N ILE A 46 -9.49 -10.82 8.85
CA ILE A 46 -10.83 -10.27 9.15
C ILE A 46 -11.81 -10.55 8.00
N SER A 47 -11.34 -10.47 6.75
CA SER A 47 -12.17 -10.68 5.55
C SER A 47 -12.57 -12.14 5.28
N VAL A 48 -12.08 -13.10 6.08
CA VAL A 48 -12.50 -14.52 5.97
C VAL A 48 -14.01 -14.69 6.23
N ASN A 49 -14.64 -13.78 6.97
CA ASN A 49 -16.08 -13.81 7.26
C ASN A 49 -16.89 -12.83 6.40
N LYS A 50 -17.38 -13.30 5.23
CA LYS A 50 -18.40 -12.71 4.31
C LYS A 50 -18.23 -11.24 3.87
N TYR A 51 -18.88 -10.90 2.75
CA TYR A 51 -18.87 -9.61 2.04
C TYR A 51 -19.13 -8.35 2.88
N LYS A 52 -19.78 -8.43 4.05
CA LYS A 52 -19.99 -7.28 4.96
C LYS A 52 -18.67 -6.73 5.52
N ASN A 53 -17.63 -7.55 5.65
CA ASN A 53 -16.34 -7.13 6.21
C ASN A 53 -15.46 -6.34 5.23
N GLN A 54 -15.85 -6.25 3.95
CA GLN A 54 -15.07 -5.56 2.92
C GLN A 54 -15.18 -4.03 3.02
N ARG A 55 -16.37 -3.50 3.33
CA ARG A 55 -16.54 -2.05 3.57
C ARG A 55 -15.80 -1.63 4.83
N ILE A 56 -15.87 -2.45 5.88
CA ILE A 56 -15.14 -2.25 7.13
C ILE A 56 -13.62 -2.25 6.87
N THR A 57 -13.12 -3.14 6.02
CA THR A 57 -11.71 -3.17 5.60
C THR A 57 -11.27 -1.83 5.00
N ILE A 58 -12.01 -1.30 4.01
CA ILE A 58 -11.69 -0.01 3.38
C ILE A 58 -11.76 1.12 4.40
N ILE A 59 -12.81 1.15 5.22
CA ILE A 59 -12.98 2.16 6.27
C ILE A 59 -11.80 2.11 7.24
N VAL A 60 -11.41 0.94 7.75
CA VAL A 60 -10.28 0.79 8.68
C VAL A 60 -8.98 1.23 8.03
N MET A 61 -8.72 0.86 6.76
CA MET A 61 -7.52 1.32 6.06
C MET A 61 -7.46 2.85 5.97
N ILE A 62 -8.55 3.47 5.53
CA ILE A 62 -8.64 4.93 5.41
C ILE A 62 -8.53 5.59 6.80
N SER A 63 -9.20 5.03 7.80
CA SER A 63 -9.17 5.50 9.19
C SER A 63 -7.75 5.49 9.73
N VAL A 64 -7.02 4.39 9.56
CA VAL A 64 -5.63 4.26 10.03
C VAL A 64 -4.71 5.24 9.29
N LEU A 65 -4.88 5.39 7.98
CA LEU A 65 -4.01 6.25 7.16
C LEU A 65 -4.30 7.74 7.34
N VAL A 66 -5.53 8.13 7.67
CA VAL A 66 -5.96 9.54 7.79
C VAL A 66 -6.02 10.00 9.25
N LEU A 67 -6.62 9.19 10.14
CA LEU A 67 -6.85 9.60 11.53
C LEU A 67 -5.57 9.52 12.37
N ILE A 68 -4.70 8.52 12.17
CA ILE A 68 -3.49 8.40 12.99
C ILE A 68 -2.58 9.63 12.81
N PRO A 69 -2.26 10.09 11.58
CA PRO A 69 -1.50 11.32 11.40
C PRO A 69 -2.23 12.56 11.94
N ALA A 70 -3.56 12.65 11.76
CA ALA A 70 -4.34 13.80 12.19
C ALA A 70 -4.49 13.93 13.72
N LEU A 71 -4.31 12.83 14.47
CA LEU A 71 -4.39 12.81 15.93
C LEU A 71 -3.05 13.16 16.61
N LEU A 72 -1.94 13.19 15.86
CA LEU A 72 -0.62 13.46 16.39
C LEU A 72 -0.29 14.95 16.22
N ASN A 73 -0.25 15.68 17.34
CA ASN A 73 0.28 17.05 17.36
C ASN A 73 1.80 17.05 17.45
N GLU A 74 2.43 18.16 17.09
CA GLU A 74 3.89 18.37 17.16
C GLU A 74 4.48 17.86 18.49
N ASN A 75 3.90 18.27 19.62
CA ASN A 75 4.40 17.93 20.94
C ASN A 75 4.44 16.42 21.19
N THR A 76 3.41 15.69 20.76
CA THR A 76 3.36 14.22 20.90
C THR A 76 4.42 13.57 20.02
N ILE A 77 4.58 14.04 18.79
CA ILE A 77 5.60 13.52 17.86
C ILE A 77 7.00 13.76 18.43
N ARG A 78 7.26 14.96 18.95
CA ARG A 78 8.56 15.33 19.55
C ARG A 78 8.88 14.49 20.79
N MET A 79 7.93 14.29 21.69
CA MET A 79 8.10 13.40 22.86
C MET A 79 8.43 11.97 22.46
N ILE A 80 7.78 11.45 21.41
CA ILE A 80 8.10 10.13 20.85
C ILE A 80 9.54 10.12 20.33
N GLY A 81 9.97 11.15 19.58
CA GLY A 81 11.33 11.23 19.04
C GLY A 81 12.42 11.23 20.12
N LEU A 82 12.19 11.96 21.22
CA LEU A 82 13.12 12.02 22.35
C LEU A 82 13.18 10.72 23.18
N SER A 83 12.24 9.80 23.00
CA SER A 83 12.22 8.52 23.71
C SER A 83 13.08 7.42 23.07
N PHE A 84 13.66 7.67 21.89
CA PHE A 84 14.53 6.72 21.20
C PHE A 84 16.02 7.01 21.45
N ASP A 85 16.77 5.97 21.84
CA ASP A 85 18.24 6.03 22.03
C ASP A 85 19.03 6.15 20.72
N SER A 86 18.39 5.95 19.56
CA SER A 86 19.06 6.04 18.27
C SER A 86 19.01 7.47 17.73
N ASP A 87 20.18 8.11 17.60
CA ASP A 87 20.32 9.47 17.06
C ASP A 87 19.65 9.64 15.69
N LEU A 88 19.76 8.64 14.82
CA LEU A 88 19.13 8.67 13.50
C LEU A 88 17.61 8.59 13.58
N VAL A 89 17.06 7.74 14.44
CA VAL A 89 15.60 7.60 14.57
C VAL A 89 15.01 8.82 15.27
N SER A 90 15.67 9.28 16.34
CA SER A 90 15.29 10.47 17.10
C SER A 90 15.28 11.71 16.21
N SER A 91 16.38 11.98 15.49
CA SER A 91 16.45 13.14 14.57
C SER A 91 15.39 13.12 13.48
N ARG A 92 15.04 11.94 12.94
CA ARG A 92 13.99 11.81 11.90
C ARG A 92 12.59 12.08 12.43
N ILE A 93 12.32 11.70 13.68
CA ILE A 93 11.02 11.94 14.32
C ILE A 93 10.91 13.41 14.77
N ILE A 94 12.00 14.00 15.25
CA ILE A 94 12.06 15.43 15.60
C ILE A 94 11.87 16.31 14.36
N ASP A 95 12.56 16.00 13.25
CA ASP A 95 12.40 16.67 11.94
C ASP A 95 10.94 16.62 11.43
N LEU A 96 10.23 15.52 11.70
CA LEU A 96 8.80 15.42 11.43
C LEU A 96 7.96 16.31 12.34
N ALA A 97 8.30 16.38 13.63
CA ALA A 97 7.61 17.25 14.58
C ALA A 97 7.75 18.73 14.17
N ASP A 98 8.97 19.17 13.86
CA ASP A 98 9.27 20.54 13.41
C ASP A 98 8.42 20.90 12.19
N THR A 99 8.39 20.02 11.17
CA THR A 99 7.58 20.25 9.95
C THR A 99 6.08 20.37 10.23
N VAL A 100 5.55 19.56 11.15
CA VAL A 100 4.13 19.60 11.52
C VAL A 100 3.79 20.86 12.34
N GLY A 101 4.72 21.31 13.19
CA GLY A 101 4.56 22.49 14.04
C GLY A 101 4.64 23.81 13.26
N GLU A 102 5.62 23.92 12.37
CA GLU A 102 5.83 25.12 11.55
C GLU A 102 4.77 25.28 10.46
N GLY A 103 4.21 24.17 9.96
CA GLY A 103 3.20 24.17 8.91
C GLY A 103 3.72 24.61 7.54
N ASP A 104 5.03 24.86 7.42
CA ASP A 104 5.69 25.16 6.16
C ASP A 104 6.18 23.86 5.50
N TYR A 105 5.33 23.30 4.65
CA TYR A 105 5.62 22.08 3.90
C TYR A 105 6.45 22.34 2.64
N PHE A 106 6.73 23.60 2.29
CA PHE A 106 7.51 23.99 1.11
C PHE A 106 8.94 24.39 1.46
N ASP A 107 9.24 24.62 2.74
CA ASP A 107 10.62 24.77 3.19
C ASP A 107 11.44 23.53 2.81
N GLU A 108 12.57 23.70 2.14
CA GLU A 108 13.45 22.59 1.79
C GLU A 108 14.48 22.26 2.88
N SER A 109 14.43 22.93 4.03
CA SER A 109 15.42 22.77 5.11
C SER A 109 15.35 21.40 5.80
N THR A 110 14.15 20.83 5.96
CA THR A 110 13.95 19.54 6.65
C THR A 110 13.72 18.38 5.68
N HIS A 111 13.94 17.16 6.15
CA HIS A 111 13.71 15.97 5.34
C HIS A 111 12.22 15.63 5.22
N SER A 112 11.44 16.01 6.22
CA SER A 112 10.00 15.75 6.30
C SER A 112 9.20 16.78 5.51
N SER A 113 9.61 18.05 5.48
CA SER A 113 9.00 19.08 4.62
C SER A 113 9.11 18.73 3.14
N ARG A 114 10.30 18.34 2.65
CA ARG A 114 10.49 17.87 1.26
C ARG A 114 9.64 16.65 0.88
N ARG A 115 9.15 15.89 1.86
CA ARG A 115 8.25 14.74 1.63
C ARG A 115 6.79 15.14 1.69
N LEU A 116 6.42 15.92 2.70
CA LEU A 116 5.04 16.39 2.91
C LEU A 116 4.63 17.41 1.84
N GLY A 117 5.56 18.24 1.36
CA GLY A 117 5.33 19.22 0.28
C GLY A 117 5.04 18.63 -1.10
N ARG A 118 5.33 17.34 -1.32
CA ARG A 118 5.12 16.67 -2.63
C ARG A 118 3.65 16.57 -3.00
N ILE A 119 2.80 16.23 -2.03
CA ILE A 119 1.36 16.09 -2.24
C ILE A 119 0.72 17.42 -2.64
N PRO A 120 0.86 18.52 -1.86
CA PRO A 120 0.28 19.81 -2.24
C PRO A 120 0.89 20.34 -3.54
N PHE A 121 2.19 20.15 -3.78
CA PHE A 121 2.82 20.51 -5.05
C PHE A 121 2.13 19.81 -6.24
N LEU A 122 2.01 18.48 -6.22
CA LEU A 122 1.40 17.73 -7.31
C LEU A 122 -0.09 18.05 -7.49
N ILE A 123 -0.80 18.34 -6.40
CA ILE A 123 -2.19 18.80 -6.47
C ILE A 123 -2.27 20.14 -7.19
N THR A 124 -1.41 21.11 -6.84
CA THR A 124 -1.37 22.40 -7.53
C THR A 124 -1.04 22.24 -9.02
N GLN A 125 -0.05 21.39 -9.35
CA GLN A 125 0.30 21.09 -10.75
C GLN A 125 -0.88 20.48 -11.53
N PHE A 126 -1.60 19.53 -10.93
CA PHE A 126 -2.80 18.94 -11.52
C PHE A 126 -3.91 19.98 -11.72
N LEU A 127 -4.17 20.84 -10.72
CA LEU A 127 -5.23 21.84 -10.79
C LEU A 127 -4.98 22.92 -11.86
N ASN A 128 -3.73 23.16 -12.24
CA ASN A 128 -3.38 24.08 -13.33
C ASN A 128 -3.81 23.55 -14.71
N SER A 129 -3.83 22.23 -14.91
CA SER A 129 -4.26 21.61 -16.18
C SER A 129 -4.90 20.23 -15.92
N PRO A 130 -6.13 20.19 -15.36
CA PRO A 130 -6.70 18.94 -14.85
C PRO A 130 -7.13 17.97 -15.94
N ILE A 131 -7.48 18.48 -17.13
CA ILE A 131 -8.01 17.65 -18.22
C ILE A 131 -6.86 16.94 -18.96
N TYR A 132 -5.87 17.70 -19.40
CA TYR A 132 -4.80 17.24 -20.30
C TYR A 132 -3.46 16.98 -19.59
N GLY A 133 -3.29 17.48 -18.36
CA GLY A 133 -2.00 17.44 -17.67
C GLY A 133 -1.00 18.42 -18.26
N GLY A 134 0.28 18.07 -18.19
CA GLY A 134 1.41 18.93 -18.57
C GLY A 134 2.10 19.61 -17.38
N GLY A 135 1.74 19.22 -16.14
CA GLY A 135 2.45 19.62 -14.94
C GLY A 135 3.70 18.79 -14.69
N GLU A 136 4.34 19.01 -13.53
CA GLU A 136 5.57 18.31 -13.14
C GLU A 136 5.31 17.07 -12.28
N SER A 137 6.28 16.15 -12.26
CA SER A 137 6.26 14.95 -11.41
C SER A 137 7.38 14.99 -10.39
N THR A 138 7.08 14.50 -9.19
CA THR A 138 8.06 14.24 -8.14
C THR A 138 8.65 12.83 -8.23
N GLY A 139 8.03 11.94 -9.03
CA GLY A 139 8.41 10.53 -9.14
C GLY A 139 8.18 9.71 -7.87
N HIS A 140 7.35 10.22 -6.95
CA HIS A 140 7.24 9.71 -5.58
C HIS A 140 5.82 9.39 -5.13
N VAL A 141 4.76 9.89 -5.79
CA VAL A 141 3.36 9.64 -5.45
C VAL A 141 2.62 9.27 -6.74
N PHE A 142 2.60 7.98 -7.07
CA PHE A 142 2.23 7.47 -8.39
C PHE A 142 0.96 8.09 -8.99
N TRP A 143 -0.13 8.16 -8.21
CA TRP A 143 -1.40 8.68 -8.71
C TRP A 143 -1.37 10.17 -8.98
N LEU A 144 -0.79 10.94 -8.07
CA LEU A 144 -0.71 12.39 -8.21
C LEU A 144 0.31 12.77 -9.29
N ASP A 145 1.39 12.00 -9.43
CA ASP A 145 2.35 12.14 -10.52
C ASP A 145 1.68 11.90 -11.89
N HIS A 146 0.86 10.84 -12.02
CA HIS A 146 0.14 10.58 -13.28
C HIS A 146 -0.92 11.64 -13.58
N LEU A 147 -1.67 12.08 -12.56
CA LEU A 147 -2.65 13.14 -12.72
C LEU A 147 -1.98 14.47 -13.11
N SER A 148 -0.85 14.82 -12.49
CA SER A 148 -0.08 16.02 -12.83
C SER A 148 0.44 15.97 -14.28
N LEU A 149 1.08 14.86 -14.67
CA LEU A 149 1.68 14.71 -16.00
C LEU A 149 0.63 14.59 -17.12
N TYR A 150 -0.42 13.81 -16.90
CA TYR A 150 -1.30 13.34 -17.98
C TYR A 150 -2.76 13.79 -17.83
N GLY A 151 -3.10 14.48 -16.74
CA GLY A 151 -4.46 14.89 -16.43
C GLY A 151 -5.40 13.70 -16.27
N ILE A 152 -6.70 14.00 -16.25
CA ILE A 152 -7.76 13.00 -16.18
C ILE A 152 -7.75 12.14 -17.45
N ILE A 153 -7.58 12.74 -18.63
CA ILE A 153 -7.68 12.01 -19.90
C ILE A 153 -6.61 10.94 -20.01
N GLY A 154 -5.35 11.23 -19.67
CA GLY A 154 -4.29 10.23 -19.75
C GLY A 154 -4.28 9.24 -18.59
N THR A 155 -4.85 9.62 -17.43
CA THR A 155 -4.98 8.69 -16.30
C THR A 155 -6.15 7.71 -16.46
N LEU A 156 -7.22 8.09 -17.18
CA LEU A 156 -8.44 7.30 -17.31
C LEU A 156 -8.26 5.94 -17.99
N PRO A 157 -7.47 5.78 -19.08
CA PRO A 157 -7.15 4.47 -19.65
C PRO A 157 -6.52 3.52 -18.63
N PHE A 158 -5.66 4.04 -17.74
CA PHE A 158 -5.04 3.23 -16.71
C PHE A 158 -6.06 2.78 -15.64
N ILE A 159 -6.97 3.67 -15.23
CA ILE A 159 -8.11 3.31 -14.35
C ILE A 159 -9.01 2.26 -15.02
N PHE A 160 -9.25 2.38 -16.32
CA PHE A 160 -10.03 1.41 -17.08
C PHE A 160 -9.38 0.02 -17.10
N ILE A 161 -8.06 -0.05 -17.34
CA ILE A 161 -7.32 -1.33 -17.29
C ILE A 161 -7.46 -1.97 -15.92
N LEU A 162 -7.25 -1.20 -14.85
CA LEU A 162 -7.32 -1.69 -13.48
C LEU A 162 -8.71 -2.22 -13.11
N THR A 163 -9.76 -1.50 -13.48
CA THR A 163 -11.16 -1.91 -13.23
C THR A 163 -11.55 -3.13 -14.07
N SER A 164 -11.11 -3.20 -15.32
CA SER A 164 -11.31 -4.36 -16.20
C SER A 164 -10.65 -5.63 -15.62
N VAL A 165 -9.40 -5.53 -15.17
CA VAL A 165 -8.68 -6.66 -14.56
C VAL A 165 -9.33 -7.07 -13.24
N TYR A 166 -9.69 -6.10 -12.39
CA TYR A 166 -10.38 -6.37 -11.13
C TYR A 166 -11.69 -7.15 -11.34
N ASN A 167 -12.52 -6.71 -12.30
CA ASN A 167 -13.78 -7.36 -12.63
C ASN A 167 -13.57 -8.76 -13.21
N SER A 168 -12.57 -8.91 -14.09
CA SER A 168 -12.23 -10.22 -14.69
C SER A 168 -11.82 -11.23 -13.61
N ILE A 169 -10.98 -10.83 -12.65
CA ILE A 169 -10.52 -11.70 -11.57
C ILE A 169 -11.64 -12.03 -10.59
N LYS A 170 -12.55 -11.08 -10.33
CA LYS A 170 -13.75 -11.30 -9.52
C LYS A 170 -14.61 -12.43 -10.07
N LEU A 171 -14.82 -12.46 -11.39
CA LEU A 171 -15.58 -13.51 -12.07
C LEU A 171 -14.84 -14.86 -12.01
N LEU A 172 -13.53 -14.85 -12.23
CA LEU A 172 -12.72 -16.07 -12.24
C LEU A 172 -12.62 -16.75 -10.85
N ILE A 173 -12.52 -15.97 -9.77
CA ILE A 173 -12.15 -16.48 -8.43
C ILE A 173 -13.12 -15.99 -7.33
N SER A 174 -14.43 -15.98 -7.63
CA SER A 174 -15.49 -15.44 -6.76
C SER A 174 -15.41 -15.85 -5.27
N SER A 175 -15.20 -17.14 -4.97
CA SER A 175 -15.17 -17.66 -3.59
C SER A 175 -14.01 -17.14 -2.71
N ARG A 176 -12.94 -16.63 -3.32
CA ARG A 176 -11.72 -16.16 -2.62
C ARG A 176 -11.24 -14.81 -3.10
N PHE A 177 -12.10 -14.12 -3.82
CA PHE A 177 -11.81 -12.83 -4.41
C PHE A 177 -11.38 -11.80 -3.36
N PHE A 178 -11.84 -11.94 -2.11
CA PHE A 178 -11.49 -11.04 -1.02
C PHE A 178 -9.97 -10.93 -0.76
N TYR A 179 -9.19 -12.01 -0.96
CA TYR A 179 -7.73 -11.93 -0.81
C TYR A 179 -7.10 -11.08 -1.90
N PHE A 180 -7.57 -11.24 -3.14
CA PHE A 180 -7.15 -10.38 -4.25
C PHE A 180 -7.59 -8.94 -4.02
N GLN A 181 -8.83 -8.72 -3.58
CA GLN A 181 -9.38 -7.40 -3.32
C GLN A 181 -8.60 -6.65 -2.23
N ALA A 182 -8.22 -7.31 -1.13
CA ALA A 182 -7.41 -6.70 -0.08
C ALA A 182 -6.04 -6.26 -0.60
N ALA A 183 -5.37 -7.12 -1.39
CA ALA A 183 -4.11 -6.78 -2.05
C ALA A 183 -4.29 -5.65 -3.07
N PHE A 184 -5.37 -5.66 -3.85
CA PHE A 184 -5.68 -4.64 -4.86
C PHE A 184 -5.91 -3.28 -4.22
N ILE A 185 -6.74 -3.19 -3.17
CA ILE A 185 -6.96 -1.94 -2.44
C ILE A 185 -5.64 -1.43 -1.85
N SER A 186 -4.82 -2.33 -1.29
CA SER A 186 -3.52 -1.96 -0.73
C SER A 186 -2.57 -1.41 -1.81
N PHE A 187 -2.57 -2.00 -3.00
CA PHE A 187 -1.82 -1.51 -4.16
C PHE A 187 -2.29 -0.11 -4.58
N ILE A 188 -3.61 0.12 -4.69
CA ILE A 188 -4.16 1.45 -5.04
C ILE A 188 -3.79 2.48 -3.97
N MET A 189 -3.99 2.16 -2.68
CA MET A 189 -3.70 3.05 -1.56
C MET A 189 -2.21 3.38 -1.46
N LEU A 190 -1.33 2.39 -1.69
CA LEU A 190 0.12 2.61 -1.72
C LEU A 190 0.50 3.64 -2.79
N GLY A 191 -0.16 3.62 -3.96
CA GLY A 191 0.08 4.59 -5.04
C GLY A 191 -0.22 6.05 -4.68
N PHE A 192 -1.03 6.30 -3.64
CA PHE A 192 -1.34 7.66 -3.14
C PHE A 192 -0.31 8.15 -2.11
N ILE A 193 0.55 7.27 -1.62
CA ILE A 193 1.56 7.58 -0.59
C ILE A 193 2.96 7.48 -1.18
N LYS A 194 3.16 6.54 -2.11
CA LYS A 194 4.46 6.19 -2.65
C LYS A 194 4.34 5.83 -4.13
N ASN A 195 5.45 5.96 -4.84
CA ASN A 195 5.54 5.50 -6.22
C ASN A 195 5.40 3.96 -6.25
N SER A 196 4.51 3.48 -7.12
CA SER A 196 4.28 2.07 -7.40
C SER A 196 4.95 1.59 -8.69
N GLY A 197 5.71 2.45 -9.38
CA GLY A 197 6.33 2.20 -10.69
C GLY A 197 7.36 1.06 -10.76
N ASN A 198 7.66 0.39 -9.65
CA ASN A 198 8.50 -0.80 -9.65
C ASN A 198 7.75 -2.00 -10.25
N ARG A 199 8.32 -2.57 -11.33
CA ARG A 199 7.70 -3.60 -12.19
C ARG A 199 7.23 -4.83 -11.40
N GLU A 200 7.92 -5.14 -10.31
CA GLU A 200 7.65 -6.28 -9.44
C GLU A 200 6.25 -6.20 -8.80
N GLN A 201 5.80 -4.99 -8.45
CA GLN A 201 4.47 -4.80 -7.84
C GLN A 201 3.37 -5.18 -8.82
N TYR A 202 3.51 -4.76 -10.08
CA TYR A 202 2.57 -5.10 -11.17
C TYR A 202 2.56 -6.60 -11.47
N ILE A 203 3.73 -7.23 -11.53
CA ILE A 203 3.84 -8.68 -11.79
C ILE A 203 3.15 -9.47 -10.67
N VAL A 204 3.39 -9.12 -9.41
CA VAL A 204 2.74 -9.80 -8.28
C VAL A 204 1.23 -9.58 -8.32
N MET A 205 0.79 -8.35 -8.56
CA MET A 205 -0.61 -7.97 -8.47
C MET A 205 -1.46 -8.51 -9.63
N PHE A 206 -0.97 -8.43 -10.86
CA PHE A 206 -1.72 -8.80 -12.06
C PHE A 206 -1.46 -10.21 -12.56
N PHE A 207 -0.38 -10.86 -12.10
CA PHE A 207 0.00 -12.18 -12.59
C PHE A 207 0.12 -13.22 -11.47
N ALA A 208 1.04 -13.03 -10.52
CA ALA A 208 1.35 -14.06 -9.53
C ALA A 208 0.18 -14.35 -8.58
N LEU A 209 -0.46 -13.29 -8.05
CA LEU A 209 -1.57 -13.43 -7.12
C LEU A 209 -2.81 -14.07 -7.80
N PRO A 210 -3.28 -13.60 -8.96
CA PRO A 210 -4.40 -14.24 -9.66
C PRO A 210 -4.10 -15.70 -10.05
N ALA A 211 -2.89 -15.98 -10.56
CA ALA A 211 -2.48 -17.33 -10.93
C ALA A 211 -2.47 -18.28 -9.71
N SER A 212 -1.91 -17.85 -8.58
CA SER A 212 -1.87 -18.65 -7.35
C SER A 212 -3.27 -18.99 -6.83
N LEU A 213 -4.20 -18.02 -6.85
CA LEU A 213 -5.58 -18.20 -6.44
C LEU A 213 -6.35 -19.15 -7.38
N PHE A 214 -6.10 -19.04 -8.69
CA PHE A 214 -6.67 -19.94 -9.69
C PHE A 214 -6.18 -21.38 -9.53
N LEU A 215 -4.86 -21.58 -9.40
CA LEU A 215 -4.26 -22.90 -9.16
C LEU A 215 -4.78 -23.53 -7.86
N TYR A 216 -4.91 -22.73 -6.79
CA TYR A 216 -5.47 -23.21 -5.53
C TYR A 216 -6.94 -23.65 -5.67
N LYS A 217 -7.77 -22.85 -6.35
CA LYS A 217 -9.17 -23.19 -6.65
C LYS A 217 -9.26 -24.55 -7.37
N ASN A 218 -8.45 -24.76 -8.40
CA ASN A 218 -8.45 -26.01 -9.18
C ASN A 218 -7.94 -27.21 -8.39
N SER A 219 -6.95 -27.03 -7.51
CA SER A 219 -6.43 -28.11 -6.66
C SER A 219 -7.48 -28.68 -5.70
N LEU A 220 -8.43 -27.85 -5.24
CA LEU A 220 -9.51 -28.28 -4.35
C LEU A 220 -10.63 -28.99 -5.11
N SER A 221 -10.97 -28.53 -6.31
CA SER A 221 -11.97 -29.21 -7.16
C SER A 221 -11.56 -30.65 -7.49
N ARG A 222 -10.24 -30.89 -7.68
CA ARG A 222 -9.70 -32.24 -7.91
C ARG A 222 -9.62 -33.12 -6.66
N SER A 223 -9.71 -32.55 -5.46
CA SER A 223 -9.68 -33.31 -4.20
C SER A 223 -11.07 -33.73 -3.71
N ASN A 224 -12.13 -33.17 -4.29
CA ASN A 224 -13.53 -33.47 -4.00
C ASN A 224 -14.20 -34.35 -5.07
N LYS A 225 -13.43 -34.81 -6.07
CA LYS A 225 -13.76 -35.90 -6.97
C LYS A 225 -12.92 -37.11 -6.56
#